data_AF-Q6XIH9-F1
#
_entry.id   AF-Q6XIH9-F1
#
_cell.length_a   1.000
_cell.length_b   1.000
_cell.length_c   1.000
_cell.angle_alpha   90.00
_cell.angle_beta   90.00
_cell.angle_gamma   90.00
#
_symmetry.space_group_name_H-M   'P 1'
#
loop_
_entity.id
_entity.type
_entity.pdbx_description
1 polymer ?
#
loop_
_entity_poly.entity_id
_entity_poly.type
_entity_poly.pdbx_seq_one_letter_code
_entity_poly.pdbx_strand_id
1 'polypeptide(L)'
;MRNRKPYDLKTVLRVYNLFQVLYNGLHFGLVFYYLFIERICNLHCMESFPAGHERKQLERVMHTAYLLNKVLDLMDTVFFVLRKSYKQITFLHIYHHVFMSFGSYALTRYYGTGGHFNAVGLLNSLVHTVMYIYY
;
A
#
# COMPACT_ATOMS: atom_id res chain seq x y z
N MET A 1 -22.27 -2.62 16.92
CA MET A 1 -23.02 -2.12 15.73
C MET A 1 -24.40 -2.77 15.50
N ARG A 2 -24.79 -3.83 16.23
CA ARG A 2 -26.05 -4.57 15.96
C ARG A 2 -27.31 -3.68 16.00
N ASN A 3 -27.40 -2.74 16.96
CA ASN A 3 -28.60 -1.92 17.20
C ASN A 3 -28.50 -0.44 16.77
N ARG A 4 -27.50 -0.04 15.96
CA ARG A 4 -27.37 1.35 15.45
C ARG A 4 -27.67 1.45 13.95
N LYS A 5 -28.24 2.55 13.48
CA LYS A 5 -28.49 2.81 12.04
C LYS A 5 -27.16 2.95 11.28
N PRO A 6 -27.09 2.54 9.98
CA PRO A 6 -25.88 2.70 9.19
C PRO A 6 -25.55 4.18 9.01
N TYR A 7 -24.27 4.53 9.15
CA TYR A 7 -23.81 5.91 8.90
C TYR A 7 -23.72 6.16 7.40
N ASP A 8 -24.21 7.32 6.94
CA ASP A 8 -24.01 7.76 5.55
C ASP A 8 -22.66 8.45 5.42
N LEU A 9 -21.64 7.65 5.12
CA LEU A 9 -20.24 8.08 4.98
C LEU A 9 -19.85 8.30 3.51
N LYS A 10 -20.81 8.43 2.58
CA LYS A 10 -20.53 8.53 1.13
C LYS A 10 -19.48 9.59 0.79
N THR A 11 -19.60 10.79 1.36
CA THR A 11 -18.64 11.89 1.10
C THR A 11 -17.26 11.57 1.65
N VAL A 12 -17.19 10.95 2.85
CA VAL A 12 -15.93 10.56 3.48
C VAL A 12 -15.23 9.47 2.65
N LEU A 13 -15.96 8.45 2.20
CA LEU A 13 -15.40 7.41 1.33
C LEU A 13 -14.90 8.00 0.01
N ARG A 14 -15.63 8.93 -0.61
CA ARG A 14 -15.18 9.53 -1.87
C ARG A 14 -13.88 10.31 -1.70
N VAL A 15 -13.75 11.09 -0.62
CA VAL A 15 -12.51 11.82 -0.30
C VAL A 15 -11.37 10.84 0.02
N TYR A 16 -11.67 9.78 0.76
CA TYR A 16 -10.71 8.75 1.11
C TYR A 16 -10.19 7.99 -0.12
N ASN A 17 -11.09 7.54 -1.00
CA ASN A 17 -10.72 6.86 -2.25
C ASN A 17 -9.86 7.79 -3.12
N LEU A 18 -10.24 9.07 -3.27
CA LEU A 18 -9.43 10.04 -4.02
C LEU A 18 -8.02 10.21 -3.40
N PHE A 19 -7.94 10.32 -2.08
CA PHE A 19 -6.66 10.39 -1.39
C PHE A 19 -5.81 9.14 -1.64
N GLN A 20 -6.42 7.94 -1.63
CA GLN A 20 -5.71 6.71 -1.90
C GLN A 20 -5.29 6.54 -3.36
N VAL A 21 -6.07 7.03 -4.32
CA VAL A 21 -5.65 7.11 -5.73
C VAL A 21 -4.40 7.97 -5.86
N LEU A 22 -4.40 9.17 -5.25
CA LEU A 22 -3.25 10.07 -5.29
C LEU A 22 -2.03 9.46 -4.60
N TYR A 23 -2.21 8.89 -3.41
CA TYR A 23 -1.11 8.29 -2.66
C TYR A 23 -0.49 7.10 -3.40
N ASN A 24 -1.31 6.16 -3.88
CA ASN A 24 -0.83 4.98 -4.61
C ASN A 24 -0.22 5.37 -5.96
N GLY A 25 -0.80 6.34 -6.67
CA GLY A 25 -0.26 6.84 -7.93
C GLY A 25 1.09 7.55 -7.77
N LEU A 26 1.23 8.40 -6.75
CA LEU A 26 2.51 9.05 -6.42
C LEU A 26 3.58 8.01 -6.03
N HIS A 27 3.21 7.03 -5.20
CA HIS A 27 4.11 5.95 -4.81
C HIS A 27 4.55 5.12 -6.02
N PHE A 28 3.62 4.74 -6.90
CA PHE A 28 3.92 4.05 -8.15
C PHE A 28 4.87 4.87 -9.03
N GLY A 29 4.59 6.16 -9.25
CA GLY A 29 5.42 7.03 -10.08
C GLY A 29 6.85 7.19 -9.55
N LEU A 30 6.99 7.35 -8.24
CA LEU A 30 8.31 7.42 -7.58
C LEU A 30 9.06 6.10 -7.74
N VAL A 31 8.45 4.98 -7.35
CA VAL A 31 9.10 3.66 -7.43
C VAL A 31 9.45 3.32 -8.89
N PHE A 32 8.57 3.64 -9.85
CA PHE A 32 8.83 3.45 -11.29
C PHE A 32 10.03 4.28 -11.78
N TYR A 33 10.11 5.56 -11.40
CA TYR A 33 11.22 6.43 -11.76
C TYR A 33 12.55 5.87 -11.24
N TYR A 34 12.60 5.45 -9.98
CA TYR A 34 13.84 4.92 -9.40
C TYR A 34 14.25 3.55 -9.95
N LEU A 35 13.29 2.69 -10.30
CA LEU A 35 13.57 1.37 -10.88
C LEU A 35 13.99 1.44 -12.35
N PHE A 36 13.24 2.18 -13.19
CA PHE A 36 13.39 2.12 -14.64
C PHE A 36 14.24 3.26 -15.23
N ILE A 37 14.15 4.47 -14.69
CA ILE A 37 14.85 5.65 -15.23
C ILE A 37 16.25 5.76 -14.62
N GLU A 38 16.34 5.70 -13.29
CA GLU A 38 17.63 5.78 -12.62
C GLU A 38 18.42 4.45 -12.62
N ARG A 39 17.79 3.33 -13.04
CA ARG A 39 18.38 1.98 -13.13
C ARG A 39 19.27 1.62 -11.94
N ILE A 40 18.85 1.97 -10.74
CA ILE A 40 19.71 1.84 -9.55
C ILE A 40 19.88 0.37 -9.14
N CYS A 41 19.00 -0.51 -9.63
CA CYS A 41 19.11 -1.96 -9.46
C CYS A 41 19.01 -2.69 -10.81
N ASN A 42 19.83 -3.73 -11.00
CA ASN A 42 19.60 -4.68 -12.08
C ASN A 42 18.28 -5.42 -11.83
N LEU A 43 17.36 -5.37 -12.79
CA LEU A 43 16.04 -6.04 -12.71
C LEU A 43 16.14 -7.57 -12.49
N HIS A 44 17.31 -8.16 -12.77
CA HIS A 44 17.59 -9.58 -12.62
C HIS A 44 18.10 -9.96 -11.21
N CYS A 45 18.73 -9.04 -10.49
CA CYS A 45 19.21 -9.25 -9.12
C CYS A 45 19.11 -7.93 -8.36
N MET A 46 17.99 -7.79 -7.65
CA MET A 46 17.67 -6.57 -6.93
C MET A 46 18.16 -6.74 -5.50
N GLU A 47 19.33 -6.16 -5.20
CA GLU A 47 19.95 -6.20 -3.88
C GLU A 47 19.74 -4.85 -3.17
N SER A 48 19.52 -4.89 -1.85
CA SER A 48 19.34 -3.68 -1.04
C SER A 48 20.62 -2.84 -0.99
N PHE A 49 20.49 -1.51 -1.01
CA PHE A 49 21.69 -0.65 -0.98
C PHE A 49 22.46 -0.81 0.35
N PRO A 50 23.81 -0.76 0.32
CA PRO A 50 24.63 -0.80 1.53
C PRO A 50 24.35 0.40 2.46
N ALA A 51 24.57 0.22 3.76
CA ALA A 51 24.16 1.15 4.83
C ALA A 51 24.63 2.62 4.68
N GLY A 52 25.74 2.85 3.97
CA GLY A 52 26.35 4.18 3.77
C GLY A 52 26.01 4.87 2.45
N HIS A 53 25.08 4.34 1.65
CA HIS A 53 24.73 4.94 0.37
C HIS A 53 23.74 6.11 0.55
N GLU A 54 23.98 7.26 -0.09
CA GLU A 54 23.11 8.45 0.02
C GLU A 54 21.64 8.16 -0.30
N ARG A 55 21.40 7.18 -1.17
CA ARG A 55 20.06 6.78 -1.64
C ARG A 55 19.31 5.83 -0.70
N LYS A 56 19.94 5.36 0.38
CA LYS A 56 19.31 4.46 1.35
C LYS A 56 18.27 5.14 2.23
N GLN A 57 18.44 6.44 2.50
CA GLN A 57 17.42 7.21 3.23
C GLN A 57 16.12 7.29 2.43
N LEU A 58 16.24 7.54 1.13
CA LEU A 58 15.12 7.58 0.21
C LEU A 58 14.41 6.22 0.12
N GLU A 59 15.15 5.12 0.01
CA GLU A 59 14.60 3.76 0.02
C GLU A 59 13.83 3.45 1.31
N ARG A 60 14.37 3.85 2.47
CA ARG A 60 13.67 3.74 3.76
C ARG A 60 12.39 4.55 3.80
N VAL A 61 12.41 5.79 3.29
CA VAL A 61 11.21 6.65 3.25
C VAL A 61 10.14 6.04 2.36
N MET A 62 10.50 5.49 1.20
CA MET A 62 9.56 4.81 0.31
C MET A 62 8.95 3.57 0.96
N HIS A 63 9.76 2.71 1.56
CA HIS A 63 9.26 1.51 2.26
C HIS A 63 8.36 1.88 3.45
N THR A 64 8.71 2.93 4.20
CA THR A 64 7.89 3.43 5.31
C THR A 64 6.56 4.00 4.80
N ALA A 65 6.58 4.75 3.69
CA ALA A 65 5.38 5.25 3.04
C ALA A 65 4.48 4.11 2.54
N TYR A 66 5.06 3.05 1.97
CA TYR A 66 4.31 1.86 1.55
C TYR A 66 3.66 1.16 2.75
N LEU A 67 4.39 1.00 3.87
CA LEU A 67 3.84 0.41 5.08
C LEU A 67 2.67 1.24 5.63
N LEU A 68 2.81 2.56 5.67
CA LEU A 68 1.74 3.47 6.07
C LEU A 68 0.53 3.34 5.15
N ASN A 69 0.74 3.23 3.83
CA ASN A 69 -0.35 2.99 2.89
C ASN A 69 -1.12 1.70 3.19
N LYS A 70 -0.42 0.59 3.50
CA LYS A 70 -1.06 -0.68 3.86
C LYS A 70 -1.86 -0.59 5.17
N VAL A 71 -1.37 0.17 6.14
CA VAL A 71 -2.13 0.45 7.37
C VAL A 71 -3.38 1.29 7.07
N LEU A 72 -3.27 2.27 6.17
CA LEU A 72 -4.42 3.06 5.73
C LEU A 72 -5.45 2.17 5.04
N ASP A 73 -5.06 1.23 4.18
CA ASP A 73 -6.00 0.27 3.55
C ASP A 73 -6.85 -0.51 4.58
N LEU A 74 -6.37 -0.71 5.82
CA LEU A 74 -7.19 -1.33 6.87
C LEU A 74 -8.39 -0.45 7.27
N MET A 75 -8.32 0.87 7.07
CA MET A 75 -9.44 1.78 7.31
C MET A 75 -10.62 1.50 6.37
N ASP A 76 -10.41 0.92 5.18
CA ASP A 76 -11.49 0.46 4.30
C ASP A 76 -12.41 -0.54 5.02
N THR A 77 -11.82 -1.50 5.74
CA THR A 77 -12.57 -2.47 6.52
C THR A 77 -13.40 -1.79 7.61
N VAL A 78 -12.86 -0.75 8.24
CA VAL A 78 -13.55 0.05 9.27
C VAL A 78 -14.75 0.77 8.65
N PHE A 79 -14.57 1.39 7.49
CA PHE A 79 -15.66 2.06 6.77
C PHE A 79 -16.76 1.08 6.33
N PHE A 80 -16.40 -0.12 5.87
CA PHE A 80 -17.39 -1.16 5.52
C PHE A 80 -18.18 -1.65 6.74
N VAL A 81 -17.52 -1.81 7.89
CA VAL A 81 -18.19 -2.16 9.17
C VAL A 81 -19.10 -1.02 9.63
N LEU A 82 -18.67 0.24 9.50
CA LEU A 82 -19.45 1.43 9.86
C LEU A 82 -20.72 1.58 9.03
N ARG A 83 -20.64 1.25 7.73
CA ARG A 83 -21.78 1.26 6.81
C ARG A 83 -22.67 0.01 6.90
N LYS A 84 -22.25 -1.02 7.65
CA LYS A 84 -22.85 -2.37 7.67
C LYS A 84 -22.88 -3.05 6.29
N SER A 85 -21.91 -2.75 5.43
CA SER A 85 -21.80 -3.35 4.09
C SER A 85 -21.01 -4.66 4.15
N TYR A 86 -21.59 -5.68 4.81
CA TYR A 86 -20.90 -6.97 5.00
C TYR A 86 -20.72 -7.78 3.71
N LYS A 87 -21.45 -7.45 2.63
CA LYS A 87 -21.28 -8.11 1.33
C LYS A 87 -19.89 -7.90 0.72
N GLN A 88 -19.22 -6.79 1.06
CA GLN A 88 -17.89 -6.45 0.56
C GLN A 88 -16.76 -7.03 1.43
N ILE A 89 -17.06 -7.38 2.69
CA ILE A 89 -16.10 -7.94 3.63
C ILE A 89 -16.05 -9.46 3.45
N THR A 90 -15.28 -9.91 2.47
CA THR A 90 -15.03 -11.34 2.27
C THR A 90 -13.86 -11.82 3.12
N PHE A 91 -13.76 -13.14 3.32
CA PHE A 91 -12.59 -13.74 3.97
C PHE A 91 -11.29 -13.37 3.24
N LEU A 92 -11.31 -13.39 1.90
CA LEU A 92 -10.18 -13.02 1.08
C LEU A 92 -9.73 -11.58 1.34
N HIS A 93 -10.67 -10.64 1.45
CA HIS A 93 -10.38 -9.24 1.74
C HIS A 93 -9.66 -9.09 3.08
N ILE A 94 -10.23 -9.62 4.17
CA ILE A 94 -9.61 -9.52 5.51
C ILE A 94 -8.25 -10.19 5.53
N TYR A 95 -8.16 -11.43 5.02
CA TYR A 95 -6.92 -12.19 5.00
C TYR A 95 -5.83 -11.43 4.24
N HIS A 96 -6.15 -10.91 3.06
CA HIS A 96 -5.23 -10.11 2.25
C HIS A 96 -4.75 -8.85 2.97
N HIS A 97 -5.65 -8.02 3.52
CA HIS A 97 -5.25 -6.77 4.17
C HIS A 97 -4.42 -7.00 5.44
N VAL A 98 -4.74 -8.01 6.23
CA VAL A 98 -3.95 -8.38 7.42
C VAL A 98 -2.59 -8.93 7.02
N PHE A 99 -2.55 -9.85 6.06
CA PHE A 99 -1.31 -10.46 5.59
C PHE A 99 -0.38 -9.44 4.94
N MET A 100 -0.91 -8.54 4.11
CA MET A 100 -0.09 -7.52 3.45
C MET A 100 0.44 -6.46 4.42
N SER A 101 -0.36 -6.08 5.43
CA SER A 101 0.08 -5.11 6.45
C SER A 101 1.14 -5.70 7.38
N PHE A 102 0.89 -6.89 7.92
CA PHE A 102 1.82 -7.54 8.83
C PHE A 102 3.05 -8.10 8.10
N GLY A 103 2.85 -8.68 6.91
CA GLY A 103 3.89 -9.23 6.07
C GLY A 103 4.86 -8.15 5.61
N SER A 104 4.39 -7.00 5.13
CA SER A 104 5.27 -5.88 4.75
C SER A 104 6.09 -5.34 5.92
N TYR A 105 5.50 -5.25 7.12
CA TYR A 105 6.22 -4.88 8.34
C TYR A 105 7.31 -5.90 8.72
N ALA A 106 6.95 -7.19 8.79
CA ALA A 106 7.87 -8.26 9.14
C ALA A 106 9.02 -8.36 8.13
N LEU A 107 8.72 -8.30 6.82
CA LEU A 107 9.73 -8.32 5.77
C LEU A 107 10.70 -7.14 5.89
N THR A 108 10.20 -5.93 6.12
CA THR A 108 11.04 -4.74 6.32
C THR A 108 11.95 -4.90 7.56
N ARG A 109 11.47 -5.58 8.61
CA ARG A 109 12.22 -5.82 9.84
C ARG A 109 13.30 -6.91 9.70
N TYR A 110 13.02 -7.98 8.98
CA TYR A 110 13.90 -9.15 8.87
C TYR A 110 14.87 -9.08 7.67
N TYR A 111 14.40 -8.64 6.50
CA TYR A 111 15.18 -8.62 5.27
C TYR A 111 15.70 -7.23 4.88
N GLY A 112 15.31 -6.20 5.64
CA GLY A 112 15.68 -4.81 5.37
C GLY A 112 14.79 -4.14 4.32
N THR A 113 15.14 -2.91 3.97
CA THR A 113 14.47 -2.14 2.92
C THR A 113 15.12 -2.45 1.60
N GLY A 114 14.37 -2.98 0.62
CA GLY A 114 14.87 -3.13 -0.74
C GLY A 114 14.59 -4.46 -1.44
N GLY A 115 15.17 -4.57 -2.63
CA GLY A 115 15.19 -5.81 -3.41
C GLY A 115 13.92 -6.08 -4.22
N HIS A 116 13.70 -7.36 -4.55
CA HIS A 116 12.57 -7.84 -5.36
C HIS A 116 11.18 -7.41 -4.82
N PHE A 117 11.09 -7.09 -3.53
CA PHE A 117 9.86 -6.58 -2.91
C PHE A 117 9.40 -5.24 -3.46
N ASN A 118 10.32 -4.39 -3.94
CA ASN A 118 9.96 -3.13 -4.60
C ASN A 118 9.17 -3.38 -5.90
N ALA A 119 9.46 -4.45 -6.64
CA ALA A 119 8.71 -4.82 -7.84
C ALA A 119 7.28 -5.27 -7.51
N VAL A 120 7.10 -6.03 -6.41
CA VAL A 120 5.78 -6.42 -5.91
C VAL A 120 5.01 -5.19 -5.43
N GLY A 121 5.65 -4.28 -4.70
CA GLY A 121 5.06 -3.01 -4.25
C GLY A 121 4.65 -2.10 -5.41
N LEU A 122 5.45 -2.06 -6.48
CA LEU A 122 5.16 -1.32 -7.71
C LEU A 122 3.89 -1.85 -8.39
N LEU A 123 3.80 -3.16 -8.64
CA LEU A 123 2.61 -3.75 -9.25
C LEU A 123 1.37 -3.58 -8.35
N ASN A 124 1.54 -3.74 -7.04
CA ASN A 124 0.45 -3.58 -6.09
C ASN A 124 -0.08 -2.14 -6.06
N SER A 125 0.80 -1.14 -6.06
CA SER A 125 0.40 0.27 -6.09
C SER A 125 -0.30 0.66 -7.40
N LEU A 126 0.10 0.07 -8.54
CA LEU A 126 -0.63 0.24 -9.81
C LEU A 126 -2.06 -0.33 -9.72
N VAL A 127 -2.20 -1.58 -9.27
CA VAL A 127 -3.51 -2.22 -9.13
C VAL A 127 -4.38 -1.47 -8.13
N HIS A 128 -3.83 -1.03 -7.00
CA HIS A 128 -4.56 -0.22 -6.02
C HIS A 128 -4.99 1.14 -6.59
N THR A 129 -4.17 1.79 -7.43
CA THR A 129 -4.56 3.03 -8.09
C THR A 129 -5.82 2.81 -8.95
N VAL A 130 -5.84 1.76 -9.78
CA VAL A 130 -7.00 1.43 -10.63
C VAL A 130 -8.21 1.01 -9.80
N MET A 131 -8.01 0.20 -8.77
CA MET A 131 -9.07 -0.28 -7.89
C MET A 131 -9.75 0.88 -7.13
N TYR A 132 -8.99 1.84 -6.60
CA TYR A 132 -9.57 2.99 -5.90
C TYR A 132 -10.19 4.03 -6.84
N ILE A 133 -9.82 4.05 -8.13
CA ILE A 133 -10.56 4.81 -9.15
C ILE A 133 -11.94 4.18 -9.39
N TYR A 134 -12.05 2.85 -9.34
CA TYR A 134 -13.30 2.14 -9.54
C TYR A 134 -14.26 2.25 -8.33
N TYR A 135 -13.73 2.34 -7.11
CA TYR A 135 -14.52 2.43 -5.87
C TYR A 135 -15.12 3.82 -5.61
#